data_AF-A0A7W0H7V5-F1
#
_entry.id   AF-A0A7W0H7V5-F1
#
_cell.length_a   1.000
_cell.length_b   1.000
_cell.length_c   1.000
_cell.angle_alpha   90.00
_cell.angle_beta   90.00
_cell.angle_gamma   90.00
#
_symmetry.space_group_name_H-M   'P 1'
#
loop_
_entity.id
_entity.type
_entity.pdbx_description
1 polymer ?
#
loop_
_entity_poly.entity_id
_entity_poly.type
_entity_poly.pdbx_seq_one_letter_code
_entity_poly.pdbx_strand_id
1 'polypeptide(L)' 'MRVLAVGVAAAAITGLAVLAVTGSNRFSGPVLVELSDDHGIHRIDVVVAAVGAAAIAALVKLARRG' A
#
# COMPACT_ATOMS: atom_id res chain seq x y z
N MET A 1 -13.10 -18.41 10.37
CA MET A 1 -12.24 -18.43 9.16
C MET A 1 -12.20 -17.09 8.41
N ARG A 2 -13.33 -16.39 8.22
CA ARG A 2 -13.38 -15.12 7.47
C ARG A 2 -12.50 -13.99 8.05
N VAL A 3 -12.47 -13.80 9.37
CA VAL A 3 -11.62 -12.78 10.02
C VAL A 3 -10.12 -13.09 9.82
N LEU A 4 -9.73 -14.36 9.93
CA LEU A 4 -8.35 -14.80 9.67
C LEU A 4 -7.96 -14.50 8.20
N ALA A 5 -8.83 -14.83 7.25
CA ALA A 5 -8.59 -14.56 5.82
C ALA A 5 -8.48 -13.05 5.54
N VAL A 6 -9.35 -12.23 6.16
CA VAL A 6 -9.26 -10.76 6.06
C VAL A 6 -7.95 -10.24 6.65
N GLY A 7 -7.54 -10.75 7.81
CA GLY A 7 -6.27 -10.39 8.44
C GLY A 7 -5.06 -10.71 7.57
N VAL A 8 -5.02 -11.91 6.98
CA VAL A 8 -3.94 -12.32 6.06
C VAL A 8 -3.92 -11.44 4.81
N ALA A 9 -5.08 -11.15 4.20
CA ALA A 9 -5.16 -10.27 3.05
C ALA A 9 -4.69 -8.84 3.38
N ALA A 10 -5.09 -8.30 4.53
CA ALA A 10 -4.67 -6.98 4.98
C ALA A 10 -3.16 -6.91 5.21
N ALA A 11 -2.56 -7.94 5.81
CA ALA A 11 -1.12 -8.04 6.02
C ALA A 11 -0.36 -8.12 4.68
N ALA A 12 -0.84 -8.94 3.74
CA ALA A 12 -0.23 -9.07 2.42
C ALA A 12 -0.28 -7.76 1.62
N ILE A 13 -1.43 -7.07 1.60
CA ILE A 13 -1.58 -5.77 0.92
C ILE A 13 -0.64 -4.73 1.53
N THR A 14 -0.56 -4.68 2.86
CA THR A 14 0.33 -3.75 3.55
C THR A 14 1.80 -4.04 3.24
N GLY A 15 2.21 -5.30 3.28
CA GLY A 15 3.58 -5.71 2.96
C GLY A 15 3.96 -5.36 1.51
N LEU A 16 3.06 -5.63 0.56
CA LEU A 16 3.27 -5.27 -0.85
C LEU A 16 3.33 -3.75 -1.06
N ALA A 17 2.49 -2.98 -0.37
CA ALA A 17 2.52 -1.53 -0.44
C ALA A 17 3.84 -0.96 0.10
N VAL A 18 4.32 -1.48 1.24
CA VAL A 18 5.63 -1.09 1.80
C VAL A 18 6.76 -1.42 0.83
N LEU A 19 6.75 -2.63 0.25
CA LEU A 19 7.78 -3.03 -0.71
C LEU A 19 7.75 -2.17 -1.98
N ALA A 20 6.56 -1.80 -2.45
CA ALA A 20 6.40 -0.95 -3.63
C ALA A 20 6.89 0.49 -3.40
N VAL A 21 6.74 1.04 -2.19
CA VAL A 21 7.18 2.41 -1.83
C VAL A 21 8.67 2.46 -1.50
N THR A 22 9.19 1.45 -0.81
CA THR A 22 10.60 1.41 -0.39
C THR A 22 11.53 0.85 -1.47
N GLY A 23 11.00 0.13 -2.46
CA GLY A 23 11.76 -0.41 -3.57
C GLY A 23 12.15 0.66 -4.59
N SER A 24 13.40 0.62 -5.06
CA SER A 24 13.81 1.40 -6.23
C SER A 24 13.23 0.78 -7.49
N ASN A 25 12.20 1.42 -8.06
CA ASN A 25 11.53 0.90 -9.25
C ASN A 25 11.73 1.86 -10.42
N ARG A 26 12.15 1.34 -11.58
CA ARG A 26 12.35 2.14 -12.80
C ARG A 26 11.07 2.84 -13.30
N PHE A 27 9.92 2.39 -12.79
CA PHE A 27 8.59 2.90 -13.13
C PHE A 27 8.01 3.85 -12.07
N SER A 28 8.78 4.25 -11.05
CA SER A 28 8.25 5.08 -9.96
C SER A 28 7.80 6.48 -10.43
N GLY A 29 8.31 6.93 -11.58
CA GLY A 29 7.99 8.25 -12.12
C GLY A 29 8.75 9.35 -11.39
N PRO A 30 8.34 10.63 -11.53
CA PRO A 30 9.03 11.72 -10.85
C PRO A 30 8.83 11.65 -9.34
N VAL A 31 9.87 12.07 -8.60
CA VAL A 31 9.77 12.37 -7.16
C VAL A 31 8.83 13.55 -6.99
N LEU A 32 7.83 13.40 -6.13
CA LEU A 32 6.89 14.47 -5.75
C LEU A 32 7.32 15.16 -4.45
N VAL A 33 7.87 14.41 -3.52
CA VAL A 33 8.38 14.91 -2.24
C VAL A 33 9.72 14.24 -1.96
N GLU A 34 10.77 15.03 -1.80
CA GLU A 34 12.08 14.53 -1.42
C GLU A 34 12.14 14.35 0.11
N LEU A 35 12.57 13.17 0.57
CA LEU A 35 12.67 12.83 2.00
C LEU A 35 14.14 12.82 2.46
N SER A 36 15.06 12.43 1.59
CA SER A 36 16.52 12.52 1.73
C SER A 36 17.17 12.56 0.35
N ASP A 37 18.48 12.78 0.30
CA ASP A 37 19.27 12.85 -0.95
C ASP A 37 19.11 11.60 -1.85
N ASP A 38 18.81 10.43 -1.26
CA ASP A 38 18.66 9.15 -1.95
C ASP A 38 17.23 8.61 -1.93
N HIS A 39 16.28 9.30 -1.30
CA HIS A 39 14.92 8.80 -1.14
C HIS A 39 13.86 9.89 -1.24
N GLY A 40 12.82 9.62 -2.02
CA GLY A 40 11.69 10.51 -2.16
C GLY A 40 10.41 9.72 -2.37
N ILE A 41 9.28 10.36 -2.05
CA ILE A 41 7.95 9.88 -2.39
C ILE A 41 7.73 10.16 -3.86
N HIS A 42 7.58 9.10 -4.63
CA HIS A 42 7.30 9.15 -6.05
C HIS A 42 5.81 9.23 -6.33
N ARG A 43 5.46 9.65 -7.56
CA ARG A 43 4.06 9.68 -8.00
C ARG A 43 3.36 8.33 -7.85
N ILE A 44 4.07 7.24 -8.10
CA ILE A 44 3.49 5.90 -7.96
C ILE A 44 3.17 5.55 -6.50
N ASP A 45 3.95 6.05 -5.54
CA ASP A 45 3.79 5.75 -4.12
C ASP A 45 2.44 6.28 -3.62
N VAL A 46 2.02 7.45 -4.12
CA VAL A 46 0.70 8.02 -3.83
C VAL A 46 -0.42 7.12 -4.35
N VAL A 47 -0.26 6.57 -5.56
CA VAL A 47 -1.26 5.65 -6.15
C VAL A 47 -1.30 4.34 -5.35
N VAL A 48 -0.14 3.78 -5.01
CA VAL A 48 -0.02 2.56 -4.20
C VAL A 48 -0.68 2.77 -2.83
N ALA A 49 -0.41 3.89 -2.17
CA ALA A 49 -1.02 4.22 -0.88
C ALA A 49 -2.55 4.37 -0.98
N ALA A 50 -3.05 5.05 -2.02
CA ALA A 50 -4.49 5.22 -2.23
C ALA A 50 -5.20 3.88 -2.50
N VAL A 51 -4.63 3.04 -3.36
CA VAL A 51 -5.18 1.72 -3.69
C VAL A 51 -5.12 0.79 -2.47
N GLY A 52 -4.00 0.79 -1.74
CA GLY A 52 -3.85 0.04 -0.50
C GLY A 52 -4.88 0.45 0.54
N ALA A 53 -5.06 1.74 0.78
CA ALA A 53 -6.07 2.26 1.70
C ALA A 53 -7.50 1.85 1.31
N ALA A 54 -7.84 1.93 0.02
CA ALA A 54 -9.13 1.49 -0.49
C ALA A 54 -9.36 -0.02 -0.28
N ALA A 55 -8.33 -0.84 -0.52
CA ALA A 55 -8.39 -2.28 -0.33
C ALA A 55 -8.56 -2.65 1.16
N ILE A 56 -7.82 -1.99 2.06
CA ILE A 56 -7.99 -2.16 3.51
C ILE A 56 -9.40 -1.73 3.94
N ALA A 57 -9.92 -0.61 3.44
CA ALA A 57 -11.28 -0.16 3.75
C ALA A 57 -12.35 -1.18 3.31
N ALA A 58 -12.18 -1.78 2.13
CA ALA A 58 -13.05 -2.85 1.65
C ALA A 58 -12.97 -4.10 2.54
N LEU A 59 -11.77 -4.49 2.98
CA LEU A 59 -11.56 -5.60 3.91
C LEU A 59 -12.19 -5.33 5.28
N VAL A 60 -12.08 -4.12 5.82
CA VAL A 60 -12.73 -3.71 7.08
C VAL A 60 -14.25 -3.78 6.94
N LYS A 61 -14.81 -3.28 5.83
CA LYS A 61 -16.24 -3.39 5.55
C LYS A 61 -16.68 -4.85 5.45
N LEU A 62 -15.85 -5.71 4.84
CA LEU A 62 -16.10 -7.14 4.77
C LEU A 62 -16.02 -7.80 6.15
N ALA A 63 -15.08 -7.43 7.01
CA ALA A 63 -15.00 -7.95 8.37
C ALA A 63 -16.22 -7.58 9.22
N ARG A 64 -16.77 -6.37 9.04
CA ARG A 64 -17.95 -5.86 9.77
C ARG A 64 -19.30 -6.40 9.28
N ARG A 65 -19.32 -7.10 8.14
CA ARG A 65 -20.54 -7.68 7.52
C ARG A 65 -20.79 -9.13 7.96
N GLY A 66 -20.27 -9.55 9.10
CA GLY A 66 -20.43 -10.89 9.66
C GLY A 66 -20.60 -10.76 11.16
#